data_AF-A0A1M3N428-F1
#
_entry.id   AF-A0A1M3N428-F1
#
_cell.length_a   1.000
_cell.length_b   1.000
_cell.length_c   1.000
_cell.angle_alpha   90.00
_cell.angle_beta   90.00
_cell.angle_gamma   90.00
#
_symmetry.space_group_name_H-M   'P 1'
#
loop_
_entity.id
_entity.type
_entity.pdbx_description
1 polymer ?
#
loop_
_entity_poly.entity_id
_entity_poly.type
_entity_poly.pdbx_seq_one_letter_code
_entity_poly.pdbx_strand_id
1 'polypeptide(L)'
;MSEKGGGSPPESPHLSHAEITQLWAKFRAGEVIRCPRDTSGMALAVDGAAKAYRLVCTQCGLASPWFGTTPSGLVFRNPPATVNPSGDAHDE
;
A
#
# COMPACT_ATOMS: atom_id res chain seq x y z
N MET A 1 -30.27 3.08 30.90
CA MET A 1 -30.18 2.68 29.48
C MET A 1 -29.90 3.93 28.67
N SER A 2 -28.66 4.14 28.21
CA SER A 2 -28.35 5.16 27.20
C SER A 2 -27.10 4.72 26.47
N GLU A 3 -27.36 4.34 25.24
CA GLU A 3 -26.52 3.74 24.23
C GLU A 3 -25.68 4.89 23.66
N LYS A 4 -24.35 4.86 23.82
CA LYS A 4 -23.46 5.72 23.04
C LYS A 4 -22.67 4.84 22.11
N GLY A 5 -23.17 4.76 20.88
CA GLY A 5 -22.59 4.00 19.78
C GLY A 5 -21.12 4.31 19.61
N GLY A 6 -20.30 3.26 19.74
CA GLY A 6 -18.93 3.24 19.26
C GLY A 6 -18.95 3.20 17.74
N GLY A 7 -19.10 4.36 17.12
CA GLY A 7 -18.84 4.52 15.69
C GLY A 7 -17.34 4.57 15.47
N SER A 8 -16.71 3.42 15.22
CA SER A 8 -15.38 3.39 14.62
C SER A 8 -15.42 4.25 13.35
N PRO A 9 -14.47 5.17 13.13
CA PRO A 9 -14.42 5.93 11.89
C PRO A 9 -14.37 4.94 10.71
N PRO A 10 -15.00 5.27 9.57
CA PRO A 10 -14.98 4.39 8.40
C PRO A 10 -13.52 4.04 8.10
N GLU A 11 -13.20 2.74 8.13
CA GLU A 11 -11.86 2.25 7.79
C GLU A 11 -11.53 2.79 6.40
N SER A 12 -10.58 3.73 6.33
CA SER A 12 -10.09 4.23 5.06
C SER A 12 -9.68 3.03 4.21
N PRO A 13 -10.18 2.91 2.97
CA PRO A 13 -9.84 1.77 2.10
C PRO A 13 -8.35 1.74 1.72
N HIS A 14 -7.60 2.76 2.12
CA HIS A 14 -6.21 2.97 1.81
C HIS A 14 -5.42 3.36 3.05
N LEU A 15 -4.18 2.88 3.13
CA LEU A 15 -3.21 3.33 4.11
C LEU A 15 -2.83 4.80 3.84
N SER A 16 -2.77 5.61 4.89
CA SER A 16 -2.26 6.98 4.80
C SER A 16 -0.74 6.99 4.57
N HIS A 17 -0.21 8.09 4.02
CA HIS A 17 1.23 8.25 3.81
C HIS A 17 2.04 8.12 5.10
N ALA A 18 1.50 8.58 6.23
CA ALA A 18 2.14 8.47 7.53
C ALA A 18 2.26 7.00 7.98
N GLU A 19 1.17 6.23 7.85
CA GLU A 19 1.17 4.80 8.15
C GLU A 19 2.15 4.03 7.27
N ILE A 20 2.18 4.33 5.97
CA ILE A 20 3.10 3.68 5.03
C ILE A 20 4.55 3.98 5.40
N THR A 21 4.86 5.23 5.77
CA THR A 21 6.20 5.63 6.20
C THR A 21 6.63 4.88 7.45
N GLN A 22 5.75 4.74 8.44
CA GLN A 22 6.03 4.00 9.66
C GLN A 22 6.19 2.49 9.40
N LEU A 23 5.30 1.89 8.62
CA LEU A 23 5.40 0.47 8.26
C LEU A 23 6.68 0.19 7.48
N TRP A 24 7.04 1.05 6.54
CA TRP A 24 8.29 0.91 5.79
C TRP A 24 9.53 1.01 6.69
N ALA A 25 9.55 1.96 7.63
CA ALA A 25 10.66 2.10 8.57
C ALA A 25 10.84 0.82 9.42
N LYS A 26 9.75 0.27 9.95
CA LYS A 26 9.76 -1.00 10.70
C LYS A 26 10.24 -2.17 9.86
N PHE A 27 9.72 -2.31 8.64
CA PHE A 27 10.16 -3.36 7.71
C PHE A 27 11.66 -3.28 7.46
N ARG A 28 12.21 -2.08 7.21
CA ARG A 28 13.66 -1.89 7.02
C ARG A 28 14.49 -2.12 8.28
N ALA A 29 13.91 -1.98 9.46
CA ALA A 29 14.55 -2.36 10.72
C ALA A 29 14.56 -3.89 10.96
N GLY A 30 13.97 -4.67 10.05
CA GLY A 30 13.86 -6.12 10.19
C GLY A 30 12.67 -6.57 11.06
N GLU A 31 11.76 -5.65 11.39
CA GLU A 31 10.56 -5.99 12.16
C GLU A 31 9.51 -6.68 11.29
N VAL A 32 8.70 -7.53 11.94
CA VAL A 32 7.50 -8.09 11.32
C VAL A 32 6.40 -7.03 11.31
N ILE A 33 6.08 -6.53 10.12
CA ILE A 33 4.98 -5.58 9.94
C ILE A 33 3.63 -6.27 9.83
N ARG A 34 2.62 -5.66 10.45
CA ARG A 34 1.27 -6.19 10.61
C ARG A 34 0.28 -5.27 9.93
N CYS A 35 -0.73 -5.84 9.29
CA CYS A 35 -1.78 -5.08 8.64
C CYS A 35 -2.62 -4.35 9.72
N PRO A 36 -2.87 -3.04 9.58
CA PRO A 36 -3.66 -2.30 10.57
C PRO A 36 -5.14 -2.70 10.59
N ARG A 37 -5.65 -3.34 9.52
CA ARG A 37 -7.04 -3.78 9.41
C ARG A 37 -7.31 -5.12 10.11
N ASP A 38 -6.49 -6.13 9.86
CA ASP A 38 -6.74 -7.52 10.31
C ASP A 38 -5.60 -8.13 11.14
N THR A 39 -4.53 -7.37 11.41
CA THR A 39 -3.32 -7.81 12.13
C THR A 39 -2.55 -8.96 11.47
N SER A 40 -2.90 -9.33 10.23
CA SER A 40 -2.18 -10.34 9.48
C SER A 40 -0.83 -9.81 8.98
N GLY A 41 0.01 -10.70 8.45
CA GLY A 41 1.31 -10.32 7.90
C GLY A 41 1.16 -9.38 6.69
N MET A 42 2.08 -8.44 6.56
CA MET A 42 2.23 -7.67 5.33
C MET A 42 3.50 -8.10 4.58
N ALA A 43 3.38 -8.22 3.26
CA ALA A 43 4.47 -8.53 2.35
C ALA A 43 4.88 -7.29 1.54
N LEU A 44 6.12 -7.32 1.03
CA LEU A 44 6.66 -6.32 0.12
C LEU A 44 6.52 -6.80 -1.33
N ALA A 45 5.85 -6.01 -2.16
CA ALA A 45 5.91 -6.13 -3.61
C ALA A 45 6.93 -5.12 -4.18
N VAL A 46 7.67 -5.56 -5.21
CA VAL A 46 8.74 -4.77 -5.84
C VAL A 46 8.47 -4.69 -7.34
N ASP A 47 8.50 -3.48 -7.89
CA ASP A 47 8.55 -3.24 -9.33
C ASP A 47 9.95 -2.72 -9.69
N GLY A 48 10.74 -3.60 -10.32
CA GLY A 48 12.11 -3.29 -10.72
C GLY A 48 12.19 -2.29 -11.87
N ALA A 49 11.22 -2.29 -12.78
CA ALA A 49 11.19 -1.37 -13.92
C ALA A 49 10.87 0.05 -13.45
N ALA A 50 9.88 0.19 -12.56
CA ALA A 50 9.53 1.46 -11.96
C ALA A 50 10.51 1.89 -10.86
N LYS A 51 11.36 0.99 -10.33
CA LYS A 51 12.16 1.22 -9.11
C LYS A 51 11.25 1.65 -7.95
N ALA A 52 10.19 0.89 -7.72
CA ALA A 52 9.15 1.20 -6.74
C ALA A 52 8.79 -0.01 -5.87
N TYR A 53 8.25 0.28 -4.70
CA TYR A 53 7.85 -0.67 -3.67
C TYR A 53 6.37 -0.48 -3.34
N ARG A 54 5.74 -1.55 -2.84
CA ARG A 54 4.36 -1.51 -2.33
C ARG A 54 4.22 -2.49 -1.17
N LEU A 55 3.58 -2.08 -0.09
CA LEU A 55 3.24 -2.95 1.04
C LEU A 55 1.83 -3.52 0.82
N VAL A 56 1.66 -4.83 0.98
CA VAL A 56 0.41 -5.55 0.71
C VAL A 56 0.11 -6.52 1.84
N CYS A 57 -1.10 -6.46 2.43
CA CYS A 57 -1.56 -7.47 3.38
C CYS A 57 -1.76 -8.81 2.67
N THR A 58 -1.23 -9.89 3.25
CA THR A 58 -1.34 -11.23 2.68
C THR A 58 -2.71 -11.89 2.88
N GLN A 59 -3.63 -11.23 3.61
CA GLN A 59 -4.94 -11.76 3.94
C GLN A 59 -6.09 -10.88 3.41
N CYS A 60 -6.29 -9.66 3.91
CA CYS A 60 -7.37 -8.79 3.41
C CYS A 60 -7.07 -8.02 2.11
N GLY A 61 -5.84 -8.10 1.59
CA GLY A 61 -5.43 -7.42 0.36
C GLY A 61 -5.26 -5.89 0.48
N LEU A 62 -5.37 -5.31 1.69
CA LEU A 62 -5.06 -3.90 1.92
C LEU A 62 -3.65 -3.57 1.45
N ALA A 63 -3.50 -2.56 0.61
CA ALA A 63 -2.23 -2.25 0.01
C ALA A 63 -1.96 -0.74 -0.06
N SER A 64 -0.69 -0.36 0.14
CA SER A 64 -0.25 1.03 -0.06
C SER A 64 -0.32 1.41 -1.55
N PRO A 65 -0.27 2.70 -1.91
CA PRO A 65 0.21 3.11 -3.23
C PRO A 65 1.64 2.63 -3.46
N TRP A 66 2.09 2.67 -4.72
CA TRP A 66 3.50 2.47 -5.05
C TRP A 66 4.32 3.65 -4.52
N PHE A 67 5.49 3.38 -3.95
CA PHE A 67 6.39 4.43 -3.46
C PHE A 67 7.84 4.11 -3.81
N GLY A 68 8.62 5.15 -4.09
CA GLY A 68 10.07 5.09 -4.14
C GLY A 68 10.68 5.49 -2.80
N THR A 69 11.94 5.10 -2.57
CA THR A 69 12.73 5.54 -1.42
C THR A 69 13.78 6.55 -1.86
N THR A 70 13.88 7.67 -1.16
CA THR A 70 14.94 8.67 -1.30
C THR A 70 15.69 8.83 0.03
N PRO A 71 16.87 9.47 0.06
CA PRO A 71 17.53 9.81 1.33
C PRO A 71 16.68 10.69 2.26
N SER A 72 15.76 11.46 1.69
CA SER A 72 14.84 12.36 2.40
C SER A 72 13.53 11.71 2.84
N GLY A 73 13.21 10.49 2.38
CA GLY A 73 11.98 9.79 2.80
C GLY A 73 11.34 8.96 1.68
N LEU A 74 10.01 8.90 1.69
CA LEU A 74 9.23 8.19 0.69
C LEU A 74 8.66 9.16 -0.35
N VAL A 75 8.73 8.77 -1.62
CA VAL A 75 8.08 9.48 -2.72
C VAL A 75 6.96 8.61 -3.26
N PHE A 76 5.72 8.99 -2.98
CA PHE A 76 4.54 8.28 -3.43
C PHE A 76 4.32 8.52 -4.92
N ARG A 77 4.09 7.44 -5.65
CA ARG A 77 3.73 7.47 -7.05
C ARG A 77 2.26 7.12 -7.14
N ASN A 78 1.47 8.00 -7.74
CA ASN A 78 0.19 7.55 -8.26
C ASN A 78 0.44 6.42 -9.26
N PRO A 79 -0.48 5.45 -9.36
CA PRO A 79 -0.26 4.28 -10.20
C PRO A 79 0.15 4.75 -11.61
N PRO A 80 1.16 4.12 -12.24
CA PRO A 80 1.32 4.28 -13.68
C PRO A 80 -0.03 3.96 -14.32
N ALA A 81 -0.44 4.77 -15.29
CA ALA A 81 -1.60 4.48 -16.10
C ALA A 81 -1.51 3.00 -16.49
N THR A 82 -2.48 2.22 -16.02
CA THR A 82 -2.63 0.81 -16.38
C THR A 82 -2.30 0.68 -17.86
N VAL A 83 -1.32 -0.17 -18.19
CA VAL A 83 -1.21 -0.70 -19.54
C VAL A 83 -2.58 -1.27 -19.85
N ASN A 84 -3.36 -0.58 -20.69
CA ASN A 84 -4.61 -1.12 -21.20
C ASN A 84 -4.23 -2.42 -21.93
N PRO A 85 -4.76 -3.59 -21.56
CA PRO A 85 -4.58 -4.80 -22.34
C PRO A 85 -5.46 -4.80 -23.61
N SER A 86 -6.07 -3.67 -23.96
CA SER A 86 -6.74 -3.48 -25.25
C SER A 86 -5.68 -3.36 -26.34
N GLY A 87 -5.20 -4.51 -26.80
CA GLY A 87 -4.55 -4.62 -28.10
C GLY A 87 -5.56 -4.29 -29.18
N ASP A 88 -5.55 -3.05 -29.67
CA ASP A 88 -5.99 -2.76 -31.02
C ASP A 88 -4.86 -3.20 -31.96
N ALA A 89 -4.94 -4.46 -32.38
CA ALA A 89 -4.37 -4.87 -33.65
C ALA A 89 -5.14 -4.12 -34.74
N HIS A 90 -4.57 -3.00 -35.22
CA HIS A 90 -4.96 -2.43 -36.51
C HIS A 90 -3.90 -2.83 -37.53
N ASP A 91 -4.34 -3.74 -38.38
CA ASP A 91 -3.75 -4.14 -39.65
C ASP A 91 -3.72 -2.93 -40.60
N GLU A 92 -2.55 -2.58 -41.13
CA GLU A 92 -2.36 -2.16 -42.54
C GLU A 92 -0.88 -2.36 -42.95
#